data_AF-A0A382F765-F1
#
_entry.id   AF-A0A382F765-F1
#
_cell.length_a   1.000
_cell.length_b   1.000
_cell.length_c   1.000
_cell.angle_alpha   90.00
_cell.angle_beta   90.00
_cell.angle_gamma   90.00
#
_symmetry.space_group_name_H-M   'P 1'
#
loop_
_entity.id
_entity.type
_entity.pdbx_description
1 polymer ?
#
loop_
_entity_poly.entity_id
_entity_poly.type
_entity_poly.pdbx_seq_one_letter_code
_entity_poly.pdbx_strand_id
1 'polypeptide(L)'
;MYDVSLLLNLQTLDRSISDIRKDLSDTEASLCDDSAVLKAGNIFQQISAAHQAVNKNQREIEREIQRLADRKNSIESKIYAGEINNPKELTALQDEVGKLSDLIDSKEEVLLARMEETERYDQGLEKATTQLEDAEINHQKKIVSLKSRQQQLLDQLNTKEPAQQTAREMCSPNL
;
A
#
# COMPACT_ATOMS: atom_id res chain seq x y z
N MET A 1 -1.67 66.03 12.79
CA MET A 1 -2.93 65.27 12.74
C MET A 1 -2.66 64.10 11.82
N TYR A 2 -2.62 62.88 12.36
CA TYR A 2 -2.34 61.70 11.53
C TYR A 2 -3.40 61.57 10.45
N ASP A 3 -2.95 61.30 9.23
CA ASP A 3 -3.86 61.01 8.14
C ASP A 3 -4.50 59.64 8.43
N VAL A 4 -5.80 59.65 8.78
CA VAL A 4 -6.58 58.45 9.11
C VAL A 4 -6.51 57.41 7.98
N SER A 5 -6.31 57.88 6.75
CA SER A 5 -6.10 57.02 5.57
C SER A 5 -4.81 56.21 5.64
N LEU A 6 -3.73 56.78 6.17
CA LEU A 6 -2.41 56.14 6.27
C LEU A 6 -2.44 55.00 7.32
N LEU A 7 -3.09 55.24 8.46
CA LEU A 7 -3.28 54.24 9.50
C LEU A 7 -4.17 53.08 9.02
N LEU A 8 -5.25 53.38 8.29
CA LEU A 8 -6.13 52.38 7.71
C LEU A 8 -5.40 51.51 6.67
N ASN A 9 -4.53 52.12 5.85
CA ASN A 9 -3.70 51.39 4.89
C ASN A 9 -2.74 50.44 5.60
N LEU A 10 -2.05 50.91 6.64
CA LEU A 10 -1.15 50.09 7.46
C LEU A 10 -1.89 48.90 8.09
N GLN A 11 -3.05 49.13 8.71
CA GLN A 11 -3.86 48.06 9.31
C GLN A 11 -4.31 47.02 8.27
N THR A 12 -4.64 47.47 7.05
CA THR A 12 -5.02 46.58 5.94
C THR A 12 -3.83 45.73 5.48
N LEU A 13 -2.65 46.32 5.38
CA LEU A 13 -1.40 45.61 5.06
C LEU A 13 -1.03 44.60 6.15
N ASP A 14 -1.10 44.99 7.42
CA ASP A 14 -0.83 44.11 8.57
C ASP A 14 -1.75 42.89 8.56
N ARG A 15 -3.06 43.08 8.34
CA ARG A 15 -4.03 41.99 8.25
C ARG A 15 -3.73 41.07 7.06
N SER A 16 -3.48 41.65 5.89
CA SER A 16 -3.15 40.88 4.69
C SER A 16 -1.87 40.05 4.88
N ILE A 17 -0.84 40.59 5.52
CA ILE A 17 0.41 39.86 5.80
C ILE A 17 0.16 38.75 6.82
N SER A 18 -0.64 39.01 7.86
CA SER A 18 -1.01 38.00 8.85
C SER A 18 -1.76 36.83 8.21
N ASP A 19 -2.71 37.11 7.31
CA ASP A 19 -3.47 36.09 6.59
C ASP A 19 -2.54 35.27 5.68
N ILE A 20 -1.63 35.91 4.94
CA ILE A 20 -0.66 35.21 4.07
C ILE A 20 0.30 34.33 4.88
N ARG A 21 0.78 34.79 6.03
CA ARG A 21 1.67 33.99 6.91
C ARG A 21 0.95 32.77 7.46
N LYS A 22 -0.33 32.91 7.80
CA LYS A 22 -1.16 31.78 8.23
C LYS A 22 -1.33 30.77 7.10
N ASP A 23 -1.71 31.23 5.91
CA ASP A 23 -1.83 30.38 4.71
C ASP A 23 -0.52 29.66 4.37
N LEU A 24 0.62 30.34 4.55
CA LEU A 24 1.94 29.76 4.33
C LEU A 24 2.22 28.63 5.32
N SER A 25 1.95 28.87 6.62
CA SER A 25 2.11 27.85 7.66
C SER A 25 1.21 26.62 7.41
N ASP A 26 -0.04 26.84 6.99
CA ASP A 26 -0.99 25.76 6.68
C ASP A 26 -0.53 24.97 5.43
N THR A 27 0.04 25.66 4.43
CA THR A 27 0.62 25.07 3.22
C THR A 27 1.85 24.21 3.55
N GLU A 28 2.73 24.71 4.41
CA GLU A 28 3.93 24.00 4.87
C GLU A 28 3.58 22.75 5.68
N ALA A 29 2.61 22.85 6.59
CA ALA A 29 2.11 21.68 7.32
C ALA A 29 1.54 20.62 6.36
N SER A 30 0.84 21.06 5.30
CA SER A 30 0.28 20.16 4.28
C SER A 30 1.33 19.51 3.36
N LEU A 31 2.49 20.17 3.19
CA LEU A 31 3.64 19.65 2.43
C LEU A 31 4.37 18.52 3.15
N CYS A 32 4.34 18.51 4.48
CA CYS A 32 4.94 17.46 5.30
C CYS A 32 4.00 16.26 5.55
N ASP A 33 2.76 16.32 5.06
CA ASP A 33 1.76 15.28 5.28
C ASP A 33 1.84 14.18 4.20
N ASP A 34 2.54 13.10 4.56
CA ASP A 34 2.70 11.88 3.77
C ASP A 34 1.79 10.75 4.28
N SER A 35 0.85 11.06 5.18
CA SER A 35 0.08 10.05 5.92
C SER A 35 -0.76 9.13 5.03
N ALA A 36 -1.25 9.63 3.90
CA ALA A 36 -2.01 8.84 2.94
C ALA A 36 -1.15 7.75 2.27
N VAL A 37 0.06 8.11 1.82
CA VAL A 37 1.01 7.18 1.20
C VAL A 37 1.49 6.15 2.21
N LEU A 38 1.81 6.57 3.44
CA LEU A 38 2.22 5.66 4.51
C LEU A 38 1.12 4.65 4.86
N LYS A 39 -0.15 5.06 4.92
CA LYS A 39 -1.28 4.16 5.16
C LYS A 39 -1.44 3.16 4.03
N ALA A 40 -1.44 3.62 2.77
CA ALA A 40 -1.55 2.74 1.61
C ALA A 40 -0.37 1.75 1.53
N GLY A 41 0.85 2.21 1.80
CA GLY A 41 2.04 1.38 1.83
C GLY A 41 1.99 0.31 2.92
N ASN A 42 1.48 0.64 4.11
CA ASN A 42 1.31 -0.34 5.17
C ASN A 42 0.28 -1.43 4.79
N ILE A 43 -0.86 -1.04 4.22
CA ILE A 43 -1.89 -1.97 3.73
C ILE A 43 -1.30 -2.90 2.66
N PHE A 44 -0.58 -2.34 1.68
CA PHE A 44 0.11 -3.12 0.65
C PHE A 44 1.10 -4.12 1.26
N GLN A 45 1.92 -3.71 2.22
CA GLN A 45 2.88 -4.60 2.88
C GLN A 45 2.18 -5.75 3.61
N GLN A 46 1.11 -5.47 4.34
CA GLN A 46 0.35 -6.51 5.06
C GLN A 46 -0.27 -7.53 4.10
N ILE A 47 -0.92 -7.04 3.03
CA ILE A 47 -1.57 -7.90 2.05
C ILE A 47 -0.55 -8.71 1.26
N SER A 48 0.57 -8.10 0.87
CA SER A 48 1.68 -8.77 0.18
C SER A 48 2.30 -9.89 1.02
N ALA A 49 2.52 -9.65 2.31
CA ALA A 49 3.02 -10.68 3.21
C ALA A 49 2.04 -11.85 3.38
N ALA A 50 0.74 -11.55 3.52
CA ALA A 50 -0.29 -12.58 3.62
C ALA A 50 -0.44 -13.37 2.31
N HIS A 51 -0.41 -12.69 1.17
CA HIS A 51 -0.42 -13.28 -0.17
C HIS A 51 0.75 -14.25 -0.38
N GLN A 52 1.95 -13.87 0.04
CA GLN A 52 3.13 -14.74 -0.04
C GLN A 52 2.95 -15.99 0.82
N ALA A 53 2.36 -15.86 2.01
CA ALA A 53 2.11 -16.98 2.92
C ALA A 53 1.11 -17.98 2.34
N VAL A 54 -0.02 -17.51 1.80
CA VAL A 54 -1.05 -18.40 1.21
C VAL A 54 -0.53 -19.11 -0.04
N ASN A 55 0.21 -18.39 -0.91
CA ASN A 55 0.84 -18.99 -2.08
C ASN A 55 1.86 -20.08 -1.71
N LYS A 56 2.65 -19.85 -0.67
CA LYS A 56 3.60 -20.85 -0.18
C LYS A 56 2.86 -22.10 0.30
N ASN A 57 1.82 -21.92 1.11
CA ASN A 57 1.03 -23.04 1.64
C ASN A 57 0.35 -23.84 0.52
N GLN A 58 -0.22 -23.17 -0.49
CA GLN A 58 -0.80 -23.84 -1.65
C GLN A 58 0.25 -24.72 -2.37
N ARG A 59 1.43 -24.17 -2.66
CA ARG A 59 2.53 -24.91 -3.31
C ARG A 59 3.04 -26.09 -2.48
N GLU A 60 3.01 -25.98 -1.17
CA GLU A 60 3.37 -27.08 -0.28
C GLU A 60 2.38 -28.23 -0.39
N ILE A 61 1.08 -27.96 -0.42
CA ILE A 61 0.03 -28.98 -0.61
C ILE A 61 0.11 -29.62 -2.00
N GLU A 62 0.29 -28.82 -3.06
CA GLU A 62 0.49 -29.34 -4.42
C GLU A 62 1.67 -30.32 -4.49
N ARG A 63 2.79 -29.98 -3.82
CA ARG A 63 3.96 -30.87 -3.74
C ARG A 63 3.69 -32.12 -2.92
N GLU A 64 2.90 -32.04 -1.86
CA GLU A 64 2.49 -33.22 -1.09
C GLU A 64 1.64 -34.17 -1.94
N ILE A 65 0.63 -33.65 -2.64
CA ILE A 65 -0.21 -34.42 -3.57
C ILE A 65 0.66 -35.11 -4.62
N GLN A 66 1.59 -34.37 -5.25
CA GLN A 66 2.48 -34.95 -6.25
C GLN A 66 3.32 -36.11 -5.67
N ARG A 67 3.87 -35.97 -4.46
CA ARG A 67 4.65 -37.06 -3.83
C ARG A 67 3.80 -38.29 -3.55
N LEU A 68 2.54 -38.10 -3.14
CA LEU A 68 1.61 -39.20 -2.91
C LEU A 68 1.24 -39.89 -4.22
N ALA A 69 0.96 -39.11 -5.27
CA ALA A 69 0.68 -39.61 -6.61
C ALA A 69 1.87 -40.39 -7.18
N ASP A 70 3.09 -39.88 -7.06
CA ASP A 70 4.31 -40.55 -7.51
C ASP A 70 4.50 -41.90 -6.79
N ARG A 71 4.26 -41.93 -5.48
CA ARG A 71 4.34 -43.17 -4.69
C ARG A 71 3.27 -44.17 -5.12
N LYS A 72 2.02 -43.72 -5.28
CA LYS A 72 0.91 -44.55 -5.76
C LYS A 72 1.25 -45.16 -7.13
N ASN A 73 1.67 -44.33 -8.08
CA ASN A 73 2.06 -44.75 -9.43
C ASN A 73 3.22 -45.76 -9.42
N SER A 74 4.19 -45.58 -8.52
CA SER A 74 5.30 -46.53 -8.36
C SER A 74 4.82 -47.91 -7.88
N ILE A 75 3.88 -47.96 -6.94
CA ILE A 75 3.30 -49.21 -6.44
C ILE A 75 2.43 -49.88 -7.52
N GLU A 76 1.56 -49.11 -8.17
CA GLU A 76 0.72 -49.59 -9.27
C GLU A 76 1.56 -50.16 -10.41
N SER A 77 2.67 -49.50 -10.77
CA SER A 77 3.59 -50.00 -11.80
C SER A 77 4.16 -51.37 -11.45
N LYS A 78 4.57 -51.60 -10.19
CA LYS A 78 5.06 -52.91 -9.72
C LYS A 78 3.99 -53.99 -9.77
N ILE A 79 2.76 -53.63 -9.39
CA ILE A 79 1.60 -54.53 -9.46
C ILE A 79 1.34 -54.94 -10.92
N TYR A 80 1.27 -53.97 -11.84
CA TYR A 80 0.96 -54.23 -13.24
C TYR A 80 2.10 -54.90 -14.01
N ALA A 81 3.36 -54.67 -13.62
CA ALA A 81 4.52 -55.37 -14.17
C ALA A 81 4.57 -56.85 -13.78
N GLY A 82 3.73 -57.30 -12.82
CA GLY A 82 3.71 -58.68 -12.35
C GLY A 82 4.93 -59.05 -11.50
N GLU A 83 5.61 -58.06 -10.91
CA GLU A 83 6.81 -58.28 -10.10
C GLU A 83 6.49 -58.93 -8.74
N ILE A 84 5.21 -58.87 -8.32
CA ILE A 84 4.74 -59.39 -7.03
C ILE A 84 4.25 -60.83 -7.18
N ASN A 85 5.02 -61.76 -6.63
CA ASN A 85 4.75 -63.20 -6.72
C ASN A 85 3.96 -63.75 -5.52
N ASN A 86 3.78 -62.96 -4.46
CA ASN A 86 3.11 -63.37 -3.23
C ASN A 86 1.69 -62.77 -3.14
N PRO A 87 0.63 -63.59 -3.08
CA PRO A 87 -0.74 -63.11 -2.97
C PRO A 87 -0.99 -62.18 -1.76
N LYS A 88 -0.34 -62.43 -0.62
CA LYS A 88 -0.50 -61.58 0.57
C LYS A 88 0.14 -60.20 0.39
N GLU A 89 1.27 -60.16 -0.30
CA GLU A 89 1.98 -58.91 -0.61
C GLU A 89 1.19 -58.08 -1.61
N LEU A 90 0.60 -58.74 -2.62
CA LEU A 90 -0.28 -58.08 -3.58
C LEU A 90 -1.47 -57.41 -2.89
N THR A 91 -2.18 -58.12 -2.01
CA THR A 91 -3.31 -57.54 -1.25
C THR A 91 -2.85 -56.36 -0.41
N ALA A 92 -1.70 -56.45 0.27
CA ALA A 92 -1.18 -55.36 1.08
C ALA A 92 -0.86 -54.10 0.25
N LEU A 93 -0.29 -54.28 -0.94
CA LEU A 93 0.03 -53.17 -1.85
C LEU A 93 -1.22 -52.56 -2.49
N GLN A 94 -2.24 -53.38 -2.79
CA GLN A 94 -3.55 -52.89 -3.22
C GLN A 94 -4.24 -52.04 -2.14
N ASP A 95 -4.19 -52.49 -0.87
CA ASP A 95 -4.71 -51.72 0.27
C ASP A 95 -3.94 -50.40 0.45
N GLU A 96 -2.62 -50.40 0.25
CA GLU A 96 -1.80 -49.19 0.30
C GLU A 96 -2.20 -48.20 -0.80
N VAL A 97 -2.41 -48.66 -2.04
CA VAL A 97 -2.89 -47.84 -3.16
C VAL A 97 -4.26 -47.23 -2.85
N GLY A 98 -5.17 -47.99 -2.23
CA GLY A 98 -6.47 -47.48 -1.78
C GLY A 98 -6.31 -46.33 -0.79
N LYS A 99 -5.52 -46.54 0.28
CA LYS A 99 -5.25 -45.50 1.29
C LYS A 99 -4.56 -44.27 0.72
N LEU A 100 -3.62 -44.45 -0.22
CA LEU A 100 -2.96 -43.34 -0.90
C LEU A 100 -3.96 -42.54 -1.75
N SER A 101 -4.91 -43.21 -2.40
CA SER A 101 -5.98 -42.56 -3.16
C SER A 101 -6.87 -41.73 -2.25
N ASP A 102 -7.37 -42.30 -1.15
CA ASP A 102 -8.19 -41.58 -0.18
C ASP A 102 -7.46 -40.34 0.40
N LEU A 103 -6.15 -40.47 0.63
CA LEU A 103 -5.33 -39.37 1.15
C LEU A 103 -5.10 -38.28 0.09
N ILE A 104 -4.91 -38.65 -1.17
CA ILE A 104 -4.81 -37.70 -2.29
C ILE A 104 -6.12 -36.92 -2.40
N ASP A 105 -7.26 -37.61 -2.46
CA ASP A 105 -8.58 -36.99 -2.58
C ASP A 105 -8.84 -36.01 -1.42
N SER A 106 -8.52 -36.42 -0.19
CA SER A 106 -8.63 -35.54 0.98
C SER A 106 -7.71 -34.31 0.89
N LYS A 107 -6.53 -34.43 0.29
CA LYS A 107 -5.59 -33.30 0.13
C LYS A 107 -5.99 -32.39 -1.02
N GLU A 108 -6.58 -32.92 -2.08
CA GLU A 108 -7.15 -32.14 -3.19
C GLU A 108 -8.30 -31.26 -2.72
N GLU A 109 -9.19 -31.76 -1.85
CA GLU A 109 -10.23 -30.94 -1.22
C GLU A 109 -9.64 -29.78 -0.39
N VAL A 110 -8.56 -30.04 0.35
CA VAL A 110 -7.85 -28.97 1.07
C VAL A 110 -7.18 -28.00 0.10
N LEU A 111 -6.62 -28.49 -1.01
CA LEU A 111 -6.00 -27.65 -2.03
C LEU A 111 -7.01 -26.69 -2.66
N LEU A 112 -8.21 -27.16 -3.00
CA LEU A 112 -9.28 -26.33 -3.56
C LEU A 112 -9.59 -25.13 -2.63
N ALA A 113 -9.79 -25.39 -1.34
CA ALA A 113 -10.03 -24.32 -0.36
C ALA A 113 -8.85 -23.32 -0.27
N ARG A 114 -7.60 -23.78 -0.45
CA ARG A 114 -6.43 -22.90 -0.48
C ARG A 114 -6.31 -22.11 -1.77
N MET A 115 -6.71 -22.67 -2.91
CA MET A 115 -6.76 -21.94 -4.17
C MET A 115 -7.76 -20.78 -4.09
N GLU A 116 -8.94 -21.00 -3.52
CA GLU A 116 -9.92 -19.92 -3.27
C GLU A 116 -9.36 -18.84 -2.34
N GLU A 117 -8.62 -19.22 -1.30
CA GLU A 117 -7.96 -18.28 -0.42
C GLU A 117 -6.88 -17.47 -1.16
N THR A 118 -6.02 -18.12 -1.94
CA THR A 118 -4.99 -17.47 -2.75
C THR A 118 -5.62 -16.47 -3.72
N GLU A 119 -6.70 -16.83 -4.42
CA GLU A 119 -7.39 -15.95 -5.37
C GLU A 119 -7.93 -14.68 -4.68
N ARG A 120 -8.44 -14.81 -3.46
CA ARG A 120 -8.88 -13.64 -2.68
C ARG A 120 -7.72 -12.71 -2.34
N TYR A 121 -6.56 -13.26 -2.02
CA TYR A 121 -5.36 -12.46 -1.78
C TYR A 121 -4.74 -11.91 -3.07
N ASP A 122 -4.85 -12.59 -4.21
CA ASP A 122 -4.45 -12.07 -5.52
C ASP A 122 -5.23 -10.78 -5.83
N GLN A 123 -6.56 -10.85 -5.73
CA GLN A 123 -7.44 -9.69 -5.91
C GLN A 123 -7.18 -8.59 -4.87
N GLY A 124 -6.88 -8.98 -3.63
CA GLY A 124 -6.51 -8.06 -2.57
C GLY A 124 -5.21 -7.32 -2.86
N LEU A 125 -4.20 -8.04 -3.35
CA LEU A 125 -2.88 -7.50 -3.70
C LEU A 125 -2.97 -6.54 -4.89
N GLU A 126 -3.74 -6.90 -5.91
CA GLU A 126 -4.01 -6.02 -7.06
C GLU A 126 -4.62 -4.69 -6.59
N LYS A 127 -5.70 -4.76 -5.78
CA LYS A 127 -6.34 -3.56 -5.21
C LYS A 127 -5.39 -2.72 -4.36
N ALA A 128 -4.60 -3.37 -3.50
CA ALA A 128 -3.65 -2.68 -2.64
C ALA A 128 -2.53 -1.99 -3.44
N THR A 129 -2.09 -2.62 -4.53
CA THR A 129 -1.10 -2.06 -5.46
C THR A 129 -1.65 -0.81 -6.12
N THR A 130 -2.85 -0.89 -6.72
CA THR A 130 -3.50 0.28 -7.33
C THR A 130 -3.73 1.41 -6.32
N GLN A 131 -4.16 1.10 -5.10
CA GLN A 131 -4.35 2.11 -4.05
C GLN A 131 -3.05 2.81 -3.66
N LEU A 132 -1.93 2.08 -3.62
CA LEU A 132 -0.62 2.66 -3.34
C LEU A 132 -0.17 3.58 -4.49
N GLU A 133 -0.27 3.10 -5.74
CA GLU A 133 0.06 3.89 -6.92
C GLU A 133 -0.78 5.18 -7.01
N ASP A 134 -2.08 5.08 -6.78
CA ASP A 134 -2.98 6.23 -6.75
C ASP A 134 -2.61 7.22 -5.63
N ALA A 135 -2.28 6.70 -4.43
CA ALA A 135 -1.86 7.54 -3.31
C ALA A 135 -0.55 8.29 -3.63
N GLU A 136 0.42 7.62 -4.23
CA GLU A 136 1.70 8.22 -4.63
C GLU A 136 1.51 9.29 -5.73
N ILE A 137 0.72 8.99 -6.76
CA ILE A 137 0.41 9.94 -7.84
C ILE A 137 -0.30 11.18 -7.28
N ASN A 138 -1.31 10.98 -6.42
CA ASN A 138 -2.06 12.07 -5.83
C ASN A 138 -1.18 12.90 -4.89
N HIS A 139 -0.32 12.25 -4.11
CA HIS A 139 0.65 12.93 -3.26
C HIS A 139 1.64 13.76 -4.07
N GLN A 140 2.18 13.23 -5.16
CA GLN A 140 3.08 13.97 -6.04
C GLN A 140 2.39 15.20 -6.66
N LYS A 141 1.15 15.04 -7.15
CA LYS A 141 0.34 16.16 -7.66
C LYS A 141 0.08 17.21 -6.58
N LYS A 142 -0.24 16.79 -5.35
CA LYS A 142 -0.44 17.66 -4.19
C LYS A 142 0.85 18.44 -3.85
N ILE A 143 2.01 17.78 -3.82
CA ILE A 143 3.29 18.45 -3.56
C ILE A 143 3.58 19.52 -4.61
N VAL A 144 3.38 19.22 -5.89
CA VAL A 144 3.64 20.19 -6.97
C VAL A 144 2.73 21.42 -6.82
N SER A 145 1.44 21.24 -6.56
CA SER A 145 0.51 22.36 -6.38
C SER A 145 0.81 23.16 -5.12
N LEU A 146 1.11 22.50 -4.01
CA LEU A 146 1.45 23.16 -2.74
C LEU A 146 2.77 23.94 -2.84
N LYS A 147 3.80 23.41 -3.51
CA LYS A 147 5.05 24.16 -3.76
C LYS A 147 4.82 25.41 -4.60
N SER A 148 3.99 25.31 -5.64
CA SER A 148 3.60 26.48 -6.45
C SER A 148 2.86 27.51 -5.60
N ARG A 149 1.92 27.08 -4.75
CA ARG A 149 1.21 27.95 -3.82
C ARG A 149 2.15 28.60 -2.80
N GLN A 150 3.07 27.84 -2.22
CA GLN A 150 4.07 28.34 -1.29
C GLN A 150 4.90 29.47 -1.92
N GLN A 151 5.39 29.26 -3.15
CA GLN A 151 6.15 30.29 -3.87
C GLN A 151 5.30 31.56 -4.09
N GLN A 152 4.04 31.41 -4.52
CA GLN A 152 3.13 32.56 -4.69
C GLN A 152 2.92 33.34 -3.40
N LEU A 153 2.78 32.66 -2.25
CA LEU A 153 2.61 33.31 -0.95
C LEU A 153 3.89 34.03 -0.52
N LEU A 154 5.06 33.43 -0.75
CA LEU A 154 6.36 34.07 -0.49
C LEU A 154 6.56 35.32 -1.36
N ASP A 155 6.21 35.27 -2.65
CA ASP A 155 6.29 36.42 -3.55
C ASP A 155 5.35 37.56 -3.11
N GLN A 156 4.15 37.22 -2.61
CA GLN A 156 3.22 38.19 -2.05
C GLN A 156 3.75 38.83 -0.76
N LEU A 157 4.40 38.06 0.13
CA LEU A 157 5.06 38.59 1.33
C LEU A 157 6.20 39.54 0.95
N ASN A 158 7.08 39.12 0.05
CA ASN A 158 8.20 39.93 -0.43
C ASN A 158 7.75 41.27 -1.06
N THR A 159 6.53 41.32 -1.60
CA THR A 159 5.94 42.55 -2.14
C THR A 159 5.30 43.42 -1.05
N LYS A 160 4.60 42.82 -0.08
CA LYS A 160 3.81 43.55 0.94
C LYS A 160 4.63 44.00 2.15
N GLU A 161 5.68 43.26 2.52
CA GLU A 161 6.53 43.59 3.67
C GLU A 161 7.28 44.93 3.49
N PRO A 162 7.90 45.24 2.33
CA PRO A 162 8.47 46.55 2.09
C PRO A 162 7.41 47.67 2.14
N ALA A 163 6.23 47.45 1.56
CA ALA A 163 5.14 48.42 1.56
C ALA A 163 4.61 48.72 2.98
N GLN A 164 4.52 47.69 3.82
CA GLN A 164 4.20 47.82 5.25
C GLN A 164 5.28 48.63 5.97
N GLN A 165 6.56 48.33 5.73
CA GLN A 165 7.69 49.02 6.36
C GLN A 165 7.69 50.52 5.99
N THR A 166 7.51 50.85 4.71
CA THR A 166 7.37 52.25 4.25
C THR A 166 6.15 52.93 4.89
N ALA A 167 5.01 52.25 4.96
CA ALA A 167 3.81 52.80 5.62
C ALA A 167 4.01 53.02 7.13
N ARG A 168 4.76 52.14 7.82
CA ARG A 168 5.14 52.29 9.23
C ARG A 168 6.08 53.48 9.43
N GLU A 169 7.06 53.66 8.56
CA GLU A 169 8.00 54.79 8.59
C GLU A 169 7.27 56.11 8.35
N MET A 170 6.32 56.17 7.40
CA MET A 170 5.47 57.35 7.20
C MET A 170 4.51 57.60 8.37
N CYS A 171 4.11 56.53 9.07
CA CYS A 171 3.32 56.61 10.29
C CYS A 171 4.15 56.86 11.55
N SER A 172 5.48 56.89 11.49
CA SER A 172 6.34 57.12 12.65
C SER A 172 7.10 58.43 12.44
N PRO A 173 6.78 59.54 13.15
CA PRO A 173 7.67 60.68 13.12
C PRO A 173 8.93 60.21 13.86
N ASN A 174 10.11 60.61 13.40
CA ASN A 174 11.38 60.37 14.09
C ASN A 174 11.20 60.30 15.63
N LEU A 175 11.58 59.16 16.21
CA LEU A 175 12.12 59.16 17.57
C LEU A 175 13.51 59.81 17.52
#